data_AF-A0A2K2VX43-F1
#
_entry.id   AF-A0A2K2VX43-F1
#
_cell.length_a   1.000
_cell.length_b   1.000
_cell.length_c   1.000
_cell.angle_alpha   90.00
_cell.angle_beta   90.00
_cell.angle_gamma   90.00
#
_symmetry.space_group_name_H-M   'P 1'
#
loop_
_entity.id
_entity.type
_entity.pdbx_description
1 polymer ?
#
loop_
_entity_poly.entity_id
_entity_poly.type
_entity_poly.pdbx_seq_one_letter_code
_entity_poly.pdbx_strand_id
1 'polypeptide(L)'
;MRKASLVVMVICLMISLVACGAKKQKKVEQEMKQPINCATAEGDIRVLKSEKAHVGQQIAEGVTSITPPGFVLGVVTGTEKEKLKVGVGEYNKMIDQRIAEIKETCGVE
;
A
#
# COMPACT_ATOMS: atom_id res chain seq x y z
N MET A 1 23.07 -36.26 15.45
CA MET A 1 23.06 -35.77 14.05
C MET A 1 21.66 -35.52 13.49
N ARG A 2 20.68 -36.43 13.61
CA ARG A 2 19.29 -36.23 13.09
C ARG A 2 18.54 -35.04 13.69
N LYS A 3 18.70 -34.78 15.01
CA LYS A 3 18.03 -33.69 15.72
C LYS A 3 18.56 -32.30 15.34
N ALA A 4 19.87 -32.17 15.13
CA ALA A 4 20.50 -30.92 14.68
C ALA A 4 20.12 -30.57 13.23
N SER A 5 19.98 -31.58 12.37
CA SER A 5 19.57 -31.39 10.97
C SER A 5 18.10 -30.95 10.84
N LEU A 6 17.20 -31.46 11.68
CA LEU A 6 15.80 -31.00 11.76
C LEU A 6 15.68 -29.55 12.26
N VAL A 7 16.48 -29.17 13.26
CA VAL A 7 16.46 -27.80 13.79
C VAL A 7 16.95 -26.78 12.75
N VAL A 8 18.01 -27.10 12.00
CA VAL A 8 18.54 -26.22 10.93
C VAL A 8 17.54 -26.07 9.77
N MET A 9 16.83 -27.15 9.40
CA MET A 9 15.81 -27.11 8.35
C MET A 9 14.58 -26.28 8.75
N VAL A 10 14.15 -26.37 10.00
CA VAL A 10 13.03 -25.57 10.54
C VAL A 10 13.41 -24.09 10.65
N ILE A 11 14.65 -23.77 11.05
CA ILE A 11 15.13 -22.38 11.11
C ILE A 11 15.22 -21.76 9.70
N CYS A 12 15.70 -22.49 8.69
CA CYS A 12 15.74 -22.01 7.30
C CYS A 12 14.33 -21.77 6.71
N LEU A 13 13.36 -22.61 7.06
CA LEU A 13 11.97 -22.43 6.64
C LEU A 13 11.33 -21.19 7.26
N MET A 14 11.63 -20.85 8.51
CA MET A 14 11.07 -19.65 9.16
C MET A 14 11.62 -18.32 8.58
N ILE A 15 12.85 -18.30 8.06
CA ILE A 15 13.46 -17.09 7.48
C ILE A 15 12.86 -16.74 6.10
N SER A 16 12.31 -17.72 5.38
CA SER A 16 11.83 -17.51 4.00
C SER A 16 10.43 -16.89 3.89
N LEU A 17 9.60 -16.94 4.95
CA LEU A 17 8.25 -16.35 4.91
C LEU A 17 8.22 -14.81 5.08
N VAL A 18 9.26 -14.19 5.64
CA VAL A 18 9.27 -12.73 5.91
C VAL A 18 9.63 -11.90 4.68
N ALA A 19 10.30 -12.47 3.68
CA ALA A 19 10.88 -11.72 2.56
C ALA A 19 9.87 -11.28 1.48
N CYS A 20 8.66 -11.83 1.45
CA CYS A 20 7.69 -11.56 0.36
C CYS A 20 6.78 -10.34 0.62
N GLY A 21 6.55 -9.97 1.89
CA GLY A 21 5.68 -8.84 2.26
C GLY A 21 6.36 -7.47 2.08
N ALA A 22 7.63 -7.35 2.46
CA ALA A 22 8.34 -6.07 2.49
C ALA A 22 8.49 -5.41 1.09
N LYS A 23 8.58 -6.21 0.02
CA LYS A 23 8.67 -5.67 -1.35
C LYS A 23 7.35 -5.02 -1.81
N LYS A 24 6.22 -5.52 -1.29
CA LYS A 24 4.88 -5.08 -1.69
C LYS A 24 4.54 -3.72 -1.09
N GLN A 25 4.83 -3.55 0.20
CA GLN A 25 4.60 -2.30 0.93
C GLN A 25 5.39 -1.12 0.33
N LYS A 26 6.69 -1.32 0.05
CA LYS A 26 7.56 -0.29 -0.56
C LYS A 26 7.01 0.29 -1.87
N LYS A 27 6.34 -0.54 -2.67
CA LYS A 27 5.83 -0.11 -3.96
C LYS A 27 4.56 0.75 -3.83
N VAL A 28 3.74 0.48 -2.82
CA VAL A 28 2.55 1.30 -2.54
C VAL A 28 2.98 2.66 -2.00
N GLU A 29 3.96 2.70 -1.11
CA GLU A 29 4.58 3.94 -0.67
C GLU A 29 5.16 4.73 -1.85
N GLN A 30 5.77 4.07 -2.83
CA GLN A 30 6.32 4.73 -4.02
C GLN A 30 5.23 5.34 -4.91
N GLU A 31 4.14 4.62 -5.16
CA GLU A 31 3.00 5.14 -5.93
C GLU A 31 2.28 6.27 -5.18
N MET A 32 2.26 6.29 -3.85
CA MET A 32 1.73 7.43 -3.08
C MET A 32 2.63 8.67 -3.18
N LYS A 33 3.89 8.52 -3.59
CA LYS A 33 4.89 9.59 -3.76
C LYS A 33 4.95 10.14 -5.20
N GLN A 34 3.86 10.06 -5.97
CA GLN A 34 3.83 10.74 -7.27
C GLN A 34 4.16 12.24 -7.10
N PRO A 35 4.66 12.94 -8.13
CA PRO A 35 4.87 14.38 -8.04
C PRO A 35 3.58 15.12 -7.66
N ILE A 36 3.69 16.13 -6.79
CA ILE A 36 2.56 16.99 -6.45
C ILE A 36 2.39 18.04 -7.54
N ASN A 37 1.17 18.18 -8.06
CA ASN A 37 0.82 19.23 -9.01
C ASN A 37 -0.13 20.25 -8.35
N CYS A 38 0.40 21.43 -8.03
CA CYS A 38 -0.40 22.44 -7.35
C CYS A 38 -1.51 23.05 -8.22
N ALA A 39 -1.45 22.92 -9.55
CA ALA A 39 -2.54 23.35 -10.42
C ALA A 39 -3.81 22.50 -10.26
N THR A 40 -3.69 21.28 -9.73
CA THR A 40 -4.81 20.34 -9.55
C THR A 40 -5.09 20.01 -8.08
N ALA A 41 -4.42 20.67 -7.13
CA ALA A 41 -4.41 20.29 -5.72
C ALA A 41 -5.81 20.11 -5.10
N GLU A 42 -6.75 21.04 -5.34
CA GLU A 42 -8.12 20.91 -4.82
C GLU A 42 -8.87 19.71 -5.41
N GLY A 43 -8.65 19.42 -6.69
CA GLY A 43 -9.19 18.24 -7.36
C GLY A 43 -8.62 16.96 -6.76
N ASP A 44 -7.30 16.91 -6.59
CA ASP A 44 -6.59 15.76 -6.03
C ASP A 44 -7.02 15.49 -4.59
N ILE A 45 -7.13 16.52 -3.75
CA ILE A 45 -7.63 16.41 -2.37
C ILE A 45 -9.07 15.88 -2.35
N ARG A 46 -9.93 16.33 -3.28
CA ARG A 46 -11.32 15.86 -3.36
C ARG A 46 -11.41 14.38 -3.70
N VAL A 47 -10.60 13.93 -4.67
CA VAL A 47 -10.52 12.51 -5.04
C VAL A 47 -10.00 11.69 -3.85
N LEU A 48 -8.92 12.14 -3.20
CA LEU A 48 -8.36 11.47 -2.03
C LEU A 48 -9.34 11.40 -0.85
N LYS A 49 -10.12 12.46 -0.60
CA LYS A 49 -11.19 12.45 0.43
C LYS A 49 -12.30 11.45 0.08
N SER A 50 -12.69 11.37 -1.19
CA SER A 50 -13.67 10.39 -1.66
C SER A 50 -13.16 8.96 -1.47
N GLU A 51 -11.90 8.70 -1.83
CA GLU A 51 -11.25 7.41 -1.62
C GLU A 51 -11.19 7.08 -0.12
N LYS A 52 -10.83 8.05 0.74
CA LYS A 52 -10.82 7.86 2.19
C LYS A 52 -12.18 7.42 2.72
N ALA A 53 -13.27 8.05 2.26
CA ALA A 53 -14.62 7.67 2.65
C ALA A 53 -14.94 6.23 2.24
N HIS A 54 -14.56 5.83 1.02
CA HIS A 54 -14.70 4.46 0.55
C HIS A 54 -13.90 3.45 1.40
N VAL A 55 -12.65 3.78 1.73
CA VAL A 55 -11.81 2.96 2.61
C VAL A 55 -12.42 2.87 4.02
N GLY A 56 -13.02 3.95 4.52
CA GLY A 56 -13.75 3.96 5.79
C GLY A 56 -14.95 3.01 5.80
N GLN A 57 -15.69 2.93 4.69
CA GLN A 57 -16.77 1.94 4.52
C GLN A 57 -16.23 0.52 4.56
N GLN A 58 -15.13 0.24 3.84
CA GLN A 58 -14.50 -1.08 3.87
C GLN A 58 -14.04 -1.48 5.27
N ILE A 59 -13.52 -0.54 6.07
CA ILE A 59 -13.19 -0.77 7.49
C ILE A 59 -14.44 -1.16 8.29
N ALA A 60 -15.54 -0.41 8.12
CA ALA A 60 -16.80 -0.69 8.81
C ALA A 60 -17.39 -2.06 8.42
N GLU A 61 -17.15 -2.51 7.19
CA GLU A 61 -17.51 -3.83 6.68
C GLU A 61 -16.56 -4.95 7.15
N GLY A 62 -15.53 -4.64 7.93
CA GLY A 62 -14.57 -5.61 8.47
C GLY A 62 -13.53 -6.07 7.44
N VAL A 63 -13.38 -5.36 6.32
CA VAL A 63 -12.33 -5.64 5.34
C VAL A 63 -10.98 -5.35 5.97
N THR A 64 -10.04 -6.31 5.88
CA THR A 64 -8.70 -6.15 6.48
C THR A 64 -7.65 -5.70 5.46
N SER A 65 -7.91 -5.90 4.17
CA SER A 65 -6.99 -5.53 3.09
C SER A 65 -7.72 -5.18 1.81
N ILE A 66 -7.16 -4.23 1.05
CA ILE A 66 -7.76 -3.69 -0.18
C ILE A 66 -6.72 -3.60 -1.28
N THR A 67 -7.18 -3.47 -2.53
CA THR A 67 -6.32 -3.13 -3.66
C THR A 67 -6.63 -1.70 -4.08
N PRO A 68 -5.70 -0.75 -3.90
CA PRO A 68 -5.88 0.63 -4.34
C PRO A 68 -6.14 0.69 -5.85
N PRO A 69 -7.06 1.54 -6.32
CA PRO A 69 -7.46 1.59 -7.73
C PRO A 69 -6.32 1.99 -8.69
N GLY A 70 -5.28 2.70 -8.21
CA GLY A 70 -4.07 3.02 -8.99
C GLY A 70 -3.08 1.86 -9.14
N PHE A 71 -3.37 0.68 -8.59
CA PHE A 71 -2.37 -0.35 -8.36
C PHE A 71 -2.51 -1.55 -9.31
N VAL A 72 -2.25 -1.33 -10.60
CA VAL A 72 -2.28 -2.38 -11.64
C VAL A 72 -0.88 -2.59 -12.21
N LEU A 73 -0.12 -3.52 -11.62
CA LEU A 73 1.28 -3.75 -12.00
C LEU A 73 1.50 -4.73 -13.15
N GLY A 74 0.42 -5.32 -13.67
CA GLY A 74 0.45 -6.57 -14.44
C GLY A 74 0.96 -6.49 -15.87
N VAL A 75 1.69 -5.45 -16.28
CA VAL A 75 2.19 -5.33 -17.66
C VAL A 75 3.73 -5.29 -17.73
N VAL A 76 4.42 -4.81 -16.69
CA VAL A 76 5.90 -4.63 -16.75
C VAL A 76 6.68 -5.85 -16.26
N THR A 77 6.10 -6.73 -15.44
CA THR A 77 6.82 -7.86 -14.81
C THR A 77 6.52 -9.24 -15.40
N GLY A 78 5.74 -9.35 -16.49
CA GLY A 78 5.38 -10.64 -17.10
C GLY A 78 4.49 -11.55 -16.22
N THR A 79 4.12 -11.10 -15.02
CA THR A 79 3.17 -11.74 -14.14
C THR A 79 1.81 -11.08 -14.32
N GLU A 80 0.91 -11.74 -15.04
CA GLU A 80 -0.44 -11.24 -15.25
C GLU A 80 -1.13 -10.98 -13.90
N LYS A 81 -1.48 -9.71 -13.65
CA LYS A 81 -2.48 -9.28 -12.66
C LYS A 81 -2.14 -9.45 -11.16
N GLU A 82 -0.88 -9.31 -10.74
CA GLU A 82 -0.60 -9.25 -9.30
C GLU A 82 -1.06 -7.90 -8.70
N LYS A 83 -2.32 -7.87 -8.25
CA LYS A 83 -2.91 -6.78 -7.47
C LYS A 83 -2.27 -6.77 -6.07
N LEU A 84 -1.57 -5.70 -5.70
CA LEU A 84 -1.07 -5.60 -4.34
C LEU A 84 -2.22 -5.34 -3.38
N LYS A 85 -2.38 -6.24 -2.42
CA LYS A 85 -3.23 -6.05 -1.25
C LYS A 85 -2.44 -5.32 -0.19
N VAL A 86 -3.01 -4.22 0.32
CA VAL A 86 -2.49 -3.47 1.46
C VAL A 86 -3.47 -3.52 2.60
N GLY A 87 -2.98 -3.42 3.83
CA GLY A 87 -3.84 -3.30 5.01
C GLY A 87 -4.73 -2.07 4.87
N VAL A 88 -6.04 -2.23 5.08
CA VAL A 88 -7.01 -1.14 4.87
C VAL A 88 -6.70 0.07 5.76
N GLY A 89 -6.27 -0.17 7.00
CA GLY A 89 -5.94 0.89 7.95
C GLY A 89 -4.64 1.60 7.61
N GLU A 90 -3.68 0.88 7.03
CA GLU A 90 -2.42 1.47 6.54
C GLU A 90 -2.68 2.34 5.31
N TYR A 91 -3.52 1.85 4.38
CA TYR A 91 -3.92 2.64 3.22
C TYR A 91 -4.67 3.92 3.60
N ASN A 92 -5.59 3.84 4.56
CA ASN A 92 -6.28 5.02 5.10
C ASN A 92 -5.29 6.08 5.64
N LYS A 93 -4.23 5.65 6.33
CA LYS A 93 -3.18 6.55 6.83
C LYS A 93 -2.35 7.16 5.69
N MET A 94 -2.04 6.39 4.65
CA MET A 94 -1.30 6.90 3.49
C MET A 94 -2.10 7.97 2.74
N ILE A 95 -3.42 7.83 2.64
CA ILE A 95 -4.29 8.87 2.08
C ILE A 95 -4.20 10.16 2.91
N ASP A 96 -4.26 10.06 4.23
CA ASP A 96 -4.16 11.23 5.13
C ASP A 96 -2.82 11.95 5.01
N GLN A 97 -1.72 11.18 5.00
CA GLN A 97 -0.38 11.71 4.81
C GLN A 97 -0.27 12.42 3.46
N ARG A 98 -0.81 11.82 2.39
CA ARG A 98 -0.76 12.41 1.06
C ARG A 98 -1.57 13.70 0.95
N ILE A 99 -2.75 13.75 1.56
CA ILE A 99 -3.54 14.98 1.64
C ILE A 99 -2.75 16.07 2.38
N ALA A 100 -2.15 15.75 3.53
CA ALA A 100 -1.34 16.70 4.29
C ALA A 100 -0.15 17.22 3.48
N GLU A 101 0.56 16.33 2.77
CA GLU A 101 1.69 16.68 1.90
C GLU A 101 1.26 17.65 0.78
N ILE A 102 0.12 17.41 0.13
CA ILE A 102 -0.43 18.31 -0.92
C ILE A 102 -0.77 19.67 -0.33
N LYS A 103 -1.44 19.71 0.83
CA LYS A 103 -1.80 20.96 1.51
C LYS A 103 -0.58 21.78 1.89
N GLU A 104 0.41 21.14 2.50
CA GLU A 104 1.67 21.78 2.90
C GLU A 104 2.44 22.30 1.68
N THR A 105 2.56 21.48 0.63
CA THR A 105 3.34 21.82 -0.57
C THR A 105 2.69 22.93 -1.39
N CYS A 106 1.36 22.92 -1.50
CA CYS A 106 0.63 23.85 -2.36
C CYS A 106 -0.03 25.02 -1.63
N GLY A 107 0.01 25.05 -0.29
CA GLY A 107 -0.57 26.13 0.52
C GLY A 107 -2.11 26.17 0.46
N VAL A 108 -2.75 24.99 0.40
CA VAL A 108 -4.23 24.86 0.30
C VAL A 108 -4.81 24.13 1.51
N GLU A 109 -6.10 24.35 1.83
CA GLU A 109 -6.79 23.80 3.01
C GLU A 109 -7.78 22.65 2.72
#